data_AF-A0A1G8F0N2-F1
#
_entry.id   AF-A0A1G8F0N2-F1
#
_cell.length_a   1.000
_cell.length_b   1.000
_cell.length_c   1.000
_cell.angle_alpha   90.00
_cell.angle_beta   90.00
_cell.angle_gamma   90.00
#
_symmetry.space_group_name_H-M   'P 1'
#
loop_
_entity.id
_entity.type
_entity.pdbx_description
1 polymer ?
#
loop_
_entity_poly.entity_id
_entity_poly.type
_entity_poly.pdbx_seq_one_letter_code
_entity_poly.pdbx_strand_id
1 'polypeptide(L)'
;MTVVLVLDTNALISAALSPKGHSAQLIELARRGRISLIMSYHLCDELETRLERDKFRRWLSLDDVRDFVDAVSVVADWIDDRPDKEIPLVCDDPDDNYLVALFQDSDATMLVSGDKAVLRIDYPGLDVRRPAAAMEALDFVHEWGEGYMEGSEDRSFAQIEAEGNRGIFAAYSGFAMVIREPNARDLLQYVVVPETLRHFRKRSSLEWIRRELTARGMATRPIYASPDIAYIKLPPDPGTSLRAVGAVALPTGTIFATMQRCPDLPDLPGADFDHWRVFGIGGLVEPERIRPRPTRTKPEAT
;
A
#
# COMPACT_ATOMS: atom_id res chain seq x y z
N MET A 1 1.33 -17.38 0.20
CA MET A 1 0.66 -16.06 0.13
C MET A 1 -0.04 -16.01 -1.20
N THR A 2 -1.31 -15.65 -1.21
CA THR A 2 -2.13 -15.70 -2.42
C THR A 2 -2.42 -14.28 -2.87
N VAL A 3 -2.12 -13.95 -4.12
CA VAL A 3 -2.51 -12.67 -4.72
C VAL A 3 -4.03 -12.67 -4.85
N VAL A 4 -4.70 -11.62 -4.38
CA VAL A 4 -6.17 -11.52 -4.39
C VAL A 4 -6.59 -10.53 -5.47
N LEU A 5 -7.47 -10.94 -6.39
CA LEU A 5 -7.90 -10.13 -7.53
C LEU A 5 -9.41 -9.91 -7.50
N VAL A 6 -9.84 -8.68 -7.78
CA VAL A 6 -11.21 -8.39 -8.22
C VAL A 6 -11.16 -8.16 -9.73
N LEU A 7 -11.93 -8.91 -10.51
CA LEU A 7 -12.13 -8.63 -11.94
C LEU A 7 -13.44 -7.84 -12.09
N ASP A 8 -13.41 -6.69 -12.77
CA ASP A 8 -14.64 -5.97 -13.10
C ASP A 8 -15.52 -6.76 -14.07
N THR A 9 -16.79 -6.37 -14.17
CA THR A 9 -17.77 -7.02 -15.04
C THR A 9 -17.31 -7.03 -16.50
N ASN A 10 -16.65 -5.97 -16.98
CA ASN A 10 -16.14 -5.91 -18.35
C ASN A 10 -14.98 -6.89 -18.60
N ALA A 11 -14.10 -7.12 -17.63
CA ALA A 11 -13.01 -8.09 -17.70
C ALA A 11 -13.57 -9.51 -17.67
N LEU A 12 -14.58 -9.79 -16.85
CA LEU A 12 -15.28 -11.07 -16.82
C LEU A 12 -16.00 -11.36 -18.15
N ILE A 13 -16.72 -10.39 -18.70
CA ILE A 13 -17.32 -10.48 -20.05
C ILE A 13 -16.23 -10.72 -21.11
N SER A 14 -15.10 -10.02 -21.01
CA SER A 14 -13.98 -10.21 -21.95
C SER A 14 -13.39 -11.61 -21.87
N ALA A 15 -13.36 -12.22 -20.69
CA ALA A 15 -12.93 -13.61 -20.51
C ALA A 15 -13.88 -14.61 -21.18
N ALA A 16 -15.19 -14.40 -21.03
CA ALA A 16 -16.22 -15.23 -21.67
C ALA A 16 -16.12 -15.16 -23.22
N LEU A 17 -15.90 -13.97 -23.76
CA LEU A 17 -15.84 -13.74 -25.21
C LEU A 17 -14.50 -14.12 -25.84
N SER A 18 -13.40 -14.09 -25.06
CA SER A 18 -12.06 -14.39 -25.54
C SER A 18 -11.34 -15.36 -24.60
N PRO A 19 -11.58 -16.68 -24.75
CA PRO A 19 -11.02 -17.70 -23.86
C PRO A 19 -9.49 -17.78 -23.83
N LYS A 20 -8.80 -17.13 -24.78
CA LYS A 20 -7.33 -17.04 -24.83
C LYS A 20 -6.79 -15.68 -24.39
N GLY A 21 -7.67 -14.71 -24.11
CA GLY A 21 -7.31 -13.37 -23.68
C GLY A 21 -6.82 -13.32 -22.23
N HIS A 22 -6.17 -12.21 -21.86
CA HIS A 22 -5.59 -12.05 -20.52
C HIS A 22 -6.61 -12.20 -19.39
N SER A 23 -7.86 -11.72 -19.55
CA SER A 23 -8.89 -11.91 -18.52
C SER A 23 -9.22 -13.39 -18.28
N ALA A 24 -9.31 -14.21 -19.33
CA ALA A 24 -9.51 -15.65 -19.20
C ALA A 24 -8.30 -16.34 -18.56
N GLN A 25 -7.09 -15.88 -18.86
CA GLN A 25 -5.87 -16.37 -18.24
C GLN A 25 -5.83 -16.08 -16.73
N LEU A 26 -6.30 -14.90 -16.29
CA LEU A 26 -6.42 -14.57 -14.86
C LEU A 26 -7.39 -15.54 -14.15
N ILE A 27 -8.55 -15.84 -14.73
CA ILE A 27 -9.50 -16.83 -14.17
C ILE A 27 -8.85 -18.22 -14.12
N GLU A 28 -8.09 -18.61 -15.14
CA GLU A 28 -7.36 -19.88 -15.16
C GLU A 28 -6.27 -19.96 -14.06
N LEU A 29 -5.61 -18.84 -13.74
CA LEU A 29 -4.68 -18.78 -12.60
C LEU A 29 -5.42 -19.00 -11.28
N ALA A 30 -6.62 -18.43 -11.13
CA ALA A 30 -7.46 -18.65 -9.94
C ALA A 30 -7.87 -20.12 -9.82
N ARG A 31 -8.32 -20.72 -10.93
CA ARG A 31 -8.68 -22.15 -10.99
C ARG A 31 -7.52 -23.09 -10.61
N ARG A 32 -6.28 -22.67 -10.86
CA ARG A 32 -5.05 -23.40 -10.47
C ARG A 32 -4.58 -23.11 -9.04
N GLY A 33 -5.30 -22.29 -8.28
CA GLY A 33 -4.93 -21.87 -6.93
C GLY A 33 -3.69 -20.98 -6.88
N ARG A 34 -3.33 -20.32 -8.00
CA ARG A 34 -2.17 -19.40 -8.05
C ARG A 34 -2.52 -18.01 -7.54
N ILE A 35 -3.79 -17.64 -7.64
CA ILE A 35 -4.39 -16.41 -7.14
C ILE A 35 -5.76 -16.73 -6.52
N SER A 36 -6.31 -15.83 -5.73
CA SER A 36 -7.70 -15.84 -5.28
C SER A 36 -8.48 -14.85 -6.12
N LEU A 37 -9.57 -15.30 -6.73
CA LEU A 37 -10.50 -14.43 -7.46
C LEU A 37 -11.64 -14.08 -6.52
N ILE A 38 -11.99 -12.80 -6.43
CA ILE A 38 -13.07 -12.31 -5.57
C ILE A 38 -14.35 -12.12 -6.39
N MET A 39 -15.47 -12.50 -5.78
CA MET A 39 -16.81 -12.25 -6.30
C MET A 39 -17.73 -11.73 -5.19
N SER A 40 -18.74 -10.95 -5.57
CA SER A 40 -19.87 -10.58 -4.72
C SER A 40 -21.18 -10.89 -5.44
N TYR A 41 -22.32 -10.84 -4.74
CA TYR A 41 -23.62 -11.09 -5.37
C TYR A 41 -23.95 -10.01 -6.40
N HIS A 42 -23.66 -8.74 -6.10
CA HIS A 42 -23.84 -7.66 -7.06
C HIS A 42 -22.98 -7.87 -8.33
N LEU A 43 -21.69 -8.20 -8.20
CA LEU A 43 -20.82 -8.45 -9.36
C LEU A 43 -21.34 -9.62 -10.22
N CYS A 44 -21.80 -10.70 -9.57
CA CYS A 44 -22.33 -11.88 -10.26
C CYS A 44 -23.63 -11.58 -11.01
N ASP A 45 -24.59 -10.92 -10.35
CA ASP A 45 -25.88 -10.53 -10.95
C ASP A 45 -25.67 -9.57 -12.13
N GLU A 46 -24.74 -8.63 -11.98
CA GLU A 46 -24.40 -7.70 -13.06
C GLU A 46 -23.77 -8.44 -14.26
N LEU A 47 -22.86 -9.38 -14.00
CA LEU A 47 -22.24 -10.20 -15.04
C LEU A 47 -23.28 -11.00 -15.82
N GLU A 48 -24.14 -11.74 -15.13
CA GLU A 48 -25.20 -12.56 -15.74
C GLU A 48 -26.13 -11.67 -16.57
N THR A 49 -26.70 -10.63 -15.95
CA THR A 49 -27.62 -9.68 -16.61
C THR A 49 -26.99 -9.01 -17.83
N ARG A 50 -25.71 -8.63 -17.78
CA ARG A 50 -25.03 -8.03 -18.93
C ARG A 50 -24.79 -9.05 -20.04
N LEU A 51 -24.36 -10.27 -19.71
CA LEU A 51 -24.08 -11.32 -20.70
C LEU A 51 -25.35 -11.79 -21.41
N GLU A 52 -26.51 -11.81 -20.75
CA GLU A 52 -27.79 -12.21 -21.36
C GLU A 52 -28.28 -11.30 -22.50
N ARG A 53 -27.74 -10.07 -22.61
CA ARG A 53 -28.15 -9.10 -23.64
C ARG A 53 -27.98 -9.64 -25.07
N ASP A 54 -28.93 -9.31 -25.95
CA ASP A 54 -29.02 -9.78 -27.34
C ASP A 54 -27.72 -9.59 -28.15
N LYS A 55 -27.00 -8.51 -27.89
CA LYS A 55 -25.74 -8.22 -28.59
C LYS A 55 -24.73 -9.36 -28.47
N PHE A 56 -24.73 -10.13 -27.39
CA PHE A 56 -23.76 -11.21 -27.16
C PHE A 56 -24.15 -12.56 -27.78
N ARG A 57 -25.39 -12.70 -28.26
CA ARG A 57 -25.94 -13.97 -28.77
C ARG A 57 -25.23 -14.52 -30.01
N ARG A 58 -24.45 -13.66 -30.69
CA ARG A 58 -23.57 -14.09 -31.80
C ARG A 58 -22.38 -14.93 -31.34
N TRP A 59 -21.96 -14.78 -30.08
CA TRP A 59 -20.78 -15.44 -29.53
C TRP A 59 -21.11 -16.51 -28.48
N LEU A 60 -22.16 -16.29 -27.68
CA LEU A 60 -22.53 -17.15 -26.55
C LEU A 60 -24.04 -17.44 -26.58
N SER A 61 -24.42 -18.70 -26.40
CA SER A 61 -25.80 -19.09 -26.08
C SER A 61 -26.14 -18.74 -24.62
N LEU A 62 -27.40 -18.91 -24.20
CA LEU A 62 -27.77 -18.65 -22.79
C LEU A 62 -27.20 -19.74 -21.88
N ASP A 63 -27.10 -20.96 -22.39
CA ASP A 63 -26.47 -22.07 -21.66
C ASP A 63 -24.96 -21.83 -21.52
N ASP A 64 -24.28 -21.33 -22.56
CA ASP A 64 -22.85 -20.94 -22.44
C ASP A 64 -22.62 -19.85 -21.39
N VAL A 65 -23.57 -18.91 -21.22
CA VAL A 65 -23.49 -17.87 -20.18
C VAL A 65 -23.64 -18.47 -18.80
N ARG A 66 -24.65 -19.33 -18.58
CA ARG A 66 -24.86 -20.02 -17.31
C ARG A 66 -23.65 -20.87 -16.92
N ASP A 67 -23.16 -21.68 -17.86
CA ASP A 67 -21.98 -22.52 -17.65
C ASP A 67 -20.75 -21.67 -17.28
N PHE A 68 -20.57 -20.50 -17.92
CA PHE A 68 -19.48 -19.58 -17.60
C PHE A 68 -19.64 -18.96 -16.20
N VAL A 69 -20.81 -18.42 -15.87
CA VAL A 69 -21.08 -17.78 -14.58
C VAL A 69 -20.94 -18.79 -13.45
N ASP A 70 -21.49 -20.00 -13.59
CA ASP A 70 -21.35 -21.09 -12.63
C ASP A 70 -19.88 -21.49 -12.44
N ALA A 71 -19.12 -21.62 -13.54
CA ALA A 71 -17.70 -21.96 -13.47
C ALA A 71 -16.88 -20.90 -12.74
N VAL A 72 -17.13 -19.61 -12.97
CA VAL A 72 -16.45 -18.51 -12.26
C VAL A 72 -16.86 -18.49 -10.79
N SER A 73 -18.14 -18.67 -10.50
CA SER A 73 -18.72 -18.69 -9.14
C SER A 73 -18.12 -19.79 -8.26
N VAL A 74 -17.79 -20.95 -8.84
CA VAL A 74 -17.15 -22.07 -8.15
C VAL A 74 -15.68 -21.80 -7.82
N VAL A 75 -15.00 -21.01 -8.65
CA VAL A 75 -13.57 -20.70 -8.50
C VAL A 75 -13.34 -19.50 -7.57
N ALA A 76 -14.32 -18.60 -7.45
CA ALA A 76 -14.19 -17.37 -6.69
C ALA A 76 -14.43 -17.54 -5.18
N ASP A 77 -13.72 -16.75 -4.40
CA ASP A 77 -13.98 -16.49 -2.99
C ASP A 77 -15.05 -15.38 -2.88
N TRP A 78 -16.11 -15.62 -2.10
CA TRP A 78 -17.28 -14.74 -2.02
C TRP A 78 -17.17 -13.75 -0.86
N ILE A 79 -17.47 -12.48 -1.16
CA ILE A 79 -17.50 -11.37 -0.21
C ILE A 79 -18.89 -10.75 -0.25
N ASP A 80 -19.44 -10.45 0.93
CA ASP A 80 -20.76 -9.83 1.06
C ASP A 80 -20.75 -8.40 0.52
N ASP A 81 -21.83 -8.01 -0.16
CA ASP A 81 -21.97 -6.64 -0.66
C ASP A 81 -22.14 -5.65 0.50
N ARG A 82 -21.37 -4.57 0.45
CA ARG A 82 -21.46 -3.48 1.42
C ARG A 82 -22.77 -2.69 1.21
N PRO A 83 -23.46 -2.22 2.28
CA PRO A 83 -24.62 -1.35 2.13
C PRO A 83 -24.29 -0.08 1.33
N ASP A 84 -25.18 0.35 0.42
CA ASP A 84 -24.97 1.49 -0.50
C ASP A 84 -24.43 2.76 0.18
N LYS A 85 -24.92 3.06 1.39
CA LYS A 85 -24.53 4.23 2.18
C LYS A 85 -23.06 4.23 2.64
N GLU A 86 -22.38 3.08 2.56
CA GLU A 86 -20.99 2.86 3.01
C GLU A 86 -20.03 2.63 1.83
N ILE A 87 -20.55 2.71 0.58
CA ILE A 87 -19.76 2.59 -0.64
C ILE A 87 -19.04 3.93 -0.90
N PRO A 88 -17.72 3.91 -1.17
CA PRO A 88 -16.99 5.11 -1.58
C PRO A 88 -17.52 5.64 -2.93
N LEU A 89 -17.87 6.93 -2.98
CA LEU A 89 -18.35 7.59 -4.21
C LEU A 89 -17.19 8.29 -4.93
N VAL A 90 -16.36 7.50 -5.62
CA VAL A 90 -15.07 7.97 -6.18
C VAL A 90 -14.86 7.65 -7.66
N CYS A 91 -15.73 6.83 -8.25
CA CYS A 91 -15.78 6.59 -9.70
C CYS A 91 -16.70 7.59 -10.39
N ASP A 92 -16.31 8.00 -11.60
CA ASP A 92 -17.13 8.83 -12.50
C ASP A 92 -18.44 8.13 -12.87
N ASP A 93 -18.43 6.79 -12.94
CA ASP A 93 -19.61 5.96 -13.12
C ASP A 93 -20.11 5.47 -11.74
N PRO A 94 -21.26 5.95 -11.25
CA PRO A 94 -21.78 5.57 -9.95
C PRO A 94 -21.98 4.06 -9.80
N ASP A 95 -22.30 3.36 -10.89
CA ASP A 95 -22.59 1.93 -10.89
C ASP A 95 -21.32 1.10 -10.65
N ASP A 96 -20.12 1.65 -10.85
CA ASP A 96 -18.85 0.96 -10.64
C ASP A 96 -18.25 1.21 -9.24
N ASN A 97 -18.84 2.08 -8.41
CA ASN A 97 -18.30 2.42 -7.09
C ASN A 97 -18.21 1.22 -6.13
N TYR A 98 -19.11 0.25 -6.26
CA TYR A 98 -19.09 -0.94 -5.42
C TYR A 98 -17.80 -1.77 -5.61
N LEU A 99 -17.13 -1.67 -6.77
CA LEU A 99 -15.86 -2.35 -7.03
C LEU A 99 -14.75 -1.86 -6.08
N VAL A 100 -14.80 -0.59 -5.67
CA VAL A 100 -13.86 -0.04 -4.68
C VAL A 100 -14.14 -0.60 -3.30
N ALA A 101 -15.43 -0.72 -2.92
CA ALA A 101 -15.82 -1.34 -1.65
C ALA A 101 -15.39 -2.82 -1.62
N LEU A 102 -15.65 -3.57 -2.70
CA LEU A 102 -15.27 -4.97 -2.85
C LEU A 102 -13.75 -5.16 -2.79
N PHE A 103 -12.98 -4.27 -3.43
CA PHE A 103 -11.52 -4.26 -3.35
C PHE A 103 -11.03 -4.07 -1.91
N GLN A 104 -11.66 -3.19 -1.13
CA GLN A 104 -11.31 -2.95 0.27
C GLN A 104 -11.67 -4.14 1.16
N ASP A 105 -12.90 -4.64 1.06
CA ASP A 105 -13.43 -5.68 1.95
C ASP A 105 -12.75 -7.04 1.75
N SER A 106 -12.11 -7.24 0.59
CA SER A 106 -11.34 -8.44 0.27
C SER A 106 -9.83 -8.30 0.50
N ASP A 107 -9.34 -7.13 0.95
CA ASP A 107 -7.92 -6.80 0.97
C ASP A 107 -7.23 -7.10 -0.38
N ALA A 108 -7.93 -6.80 -1.49
CA ALA A 108 -7.48 -7.18 -2.81
C ALA A 108 -6.12 -6.56 -3.15
N THR A 109 -5.32 -7.33 -3.87
CA THR A 109 -4.03 -6.87 -4.38
C THR A 109 -4.22 -5.86 -5.51
N MET A 110 -5.14 -6.14 -6.43
CA MET A 110 -5.49 -5.23 -7.52
C MET A 110 -6.94 -5.45 -7.97
N LEU A 111 -7.56 -4.37 -8.44
CA LEU A 111 -8.77 -4.38 -9.24
C LEU A 111 -8.36 -4.43 -10.72
N VAL A 112 -8.95 -5.33 -11.49
CA VAL A 112 -8.64 -5.47 -12.91
C VAL A 112 -9.82 -4.96 -13.71
N SER A 113 -9.58 -3.96 -14.56
CA SER A 113 -10.62 -3.36 -15.39
C SER A 113 -10.11 -2.93 -16.76
N GLY A 114 -10.98 -3.08 -17.76
CA GLY A 114 -10.81 -2.45 -19.07
C GLY A 114 -11.49 -1.09 -19.20
N ASP A 115 -12.35 -0.73 -18.23
CA ASP A 115 -13.16 0.48 -18.26
C ASP A 115 -12.32 1.73 -17.95
N LYS A 116 -12.55 2.80 -18.72
CA LYS A 116 -11.78 4.03 -18.56
C LYS A 116 -12.17 4.83 -17.32
N ALA A 117 -13.43 4.75 -16.86
CA ALA A 117 -13.89 5.38 -15.63
C ALA A 117 -13.25 4.68 -14.41
N VAL A 118 -13.30 3.35 -14.37
CA VAL A 118 -12.67 2.55 -13.30
C VAL A 118 -11.15 2.74 -13.27
N LEU A 119 -10.49 2.73 -14.43
CA LEU A 119 -9.03 2.95 -14.52
C LEU A 119 -8.59 4.35 -14.09
N ARG A 120 -9.49 5.33 -14.03
CA ARG A 120 -9.21 6.70 -13.58
C ARG A 120 -9.49 6.92 -12.09
N ILE A 121 -10.04 5.93 -11.39
CA ILE A 121 -10.30 6.05 -9.95
C ILE A 121 -8.97 6.32 -9.25
N ASP A 122 -8.89 7.47 -8.60
CA ASP A 122 -7.79 7.83 -7.72
C ASP A 122 -8.26 7.65 -6.27
N TYR A 123 -7.87 6.53 -5.67
CA TYR A 123 -8.26 6.18 -4.32
C TYR A 123 -7.05 5.61 -3.56
N PRO A 124 -6.78 6.04 -2.32
CA PRO A 124 -5.61 5.58 -1.57
C PRO A 124 -5.57 4.06 -1.43
N GLY A 125 -4.44 3.46 -1.83
CA GLY A 125 -4.21 2.01 -1.77
C GLY A 125 -4.83 1.18 -2.91
N LEU A 126 -5.73 1.77 -3.70
CA LEU A 126 -6.35 1.11 -4.84
C LEU A 126 -5.32 0.93 -5.97
N ASP A 127 -5.13 -0.31 -6.41
CA ASP A 127 -4.34 -0.62 -7.60
C ASP A 127 -5.28 -1.12 -8.70
N VAL A 128 -5.62 -0.24 -9.64
CA VAL A 128 -6.40 -0.63 -10.83
C VAL A 128 -5.45 -0.89 -12.00
N ARG A 129 -5.56 -2.08 -12.61
CA ARG A 129 -4.75 -2.48 -13.77
C ARG A 129 -5.64 -2.98 -14.91
N ARG A 130 -5.15 -2.85 -16.15
CA ARG A 130 -5.72 -3.59 -17.28
C ARG A 130 -5.33 -5.07 -17.19
N PRO A 131 -6.09 -6.00 -17.79
CA PRO A 131 -5.79 -7.42 -17.75
C PRO A 131 -4.35 -7.81 -18.15
N ALA A 132 -3.79 -7.20 -19.20
CA ALA A 132 -2.40 -7.46 -19.61
C ALA A 132 -1.39 -6.99 -18.55
N ALA A 133 -1.58 -5.78 -18.02
CA ALA A 133 -0.71 -5.22 -16.98
C ALA A 133 -0.84 -5.98 -15.64
N ALA A 134 -2.00 -6.59 -15.36
CA ALA A 134 -2.19 -7.48 -14.23
C ALA A 134 -1.39 -8.77 -14.39
N MET A 135 -1.39 -9.38 -15.59
CA MET A 135 -0.54 -10.53 -15.89
C MET A 135 0.95 -10.21 -15.73
N GLU A 136 1.40 -9.09 -16.30
CA GLU A 136 2.79 -8.62 -16.14
C GLU A 136 3.16 -8.41 -14.66
N ALA A 137 2.23 -7.89 -13.85
CA ALA A 137 2.42 -7.72 -12.41
C ALA A 137 2.61 -9.05 -11.67
N LEU A 138 1.87 -10.08 -12.08
CA LEU A 138 1.94 -11.42 -11.47
C LEU A 138 3.23 -12.16 -11.84
N ASP A 139 3.79 -11.86 -13.01
CA ASP A 139 5.06 -12.44 -13.48
C ASP A 139 6.30 -11.68 -12.94
N PHE A 140 6.10 -10.53 -12.29
CA PHE A 140 7.18 -9.76 -11.72
C PHE A 140 7.87 -10.50 -10.55
N VAL A 141 9.19 -10.58 -10.61
CA VAL A 141 10.03 -11.17 -9.55
C VAL A 141 11.16 -10.21 -9.24
N HIS A 142 11.28 -9.83 -7.98
CA HIS A 142 12.38 -9.01 -7.48
C HIS A 142 13.54 -9.89 -6.98
N GLU A 143 14.76 -9.36 -6.94
CA GLU A 143 15.92 -10.06 -6.35
C GLU A 143 15.74 -10.39 -4.87
N TRP A 144 14.83 -9.70 -4.18
CA TRP A 144 14.45 -9.98 -2.80
C TRP A 144 13.52 -11.18 -2.63
N GLY A 145 13.05 -11.76 -3.75
CA GLY A 145 12.18 -12.92 -3.79
C GLY A 145 10.76 -12.61 -4.22
N GLU A 146 9.87 -13.56 -3.93
CA GLU A 146 8.44 -13.47 -4.23
C GLU A 146 7.70 -12.51 -3.28
N GLY A 147 6.50 -12.09 -3.68
CA GLY A 147 5.62 -11.24 -2.86
C GLY A 147 5.83 -9.74 -3.07
N TYR A 148 6.61 -9.33 -4.07
CA TYR A 148 6.74 -7.96 -4.50
C TYR A 148 6.08 -7.74 -5.87
N MET A 149 5.59 -6.54 -6.10
CA MET A 149 5.16 -6.03 -7.41
C MET A 149 5.78 -4.66 -7.64
N GLU A 150 5.85 -4.23 -8.90
CA GLU A 150 6.17 -2.83 -9.20
C GLU A 150 5.17 -1.89 -8.55
N GLY A 151 5.72 -0.90 -7.86
CA GLY A 151 4.99 0.16 -7.16
C GLY A 151 5.10 1.51 -7.86
N SER A 152 4.51 2.53 -7.25
CA SER A 152 4.57 3.92 -7.70
C SER A 152 4.85 4.81 -6.50
N GLU A 153 5.76 5.77 -6.66
CA GLU A 153 6.07 6.76 -5.62
C GLU A 153 4.83 7.59 -5.29
N ASP A 154 4.12 8.11 -6.30
CA ASP A 154 2.91 8.92 -6.11
C ASP A 154 1.84 8.19 -5.29
N ARG A 155 1.58 6.92 -5.63
CA ARG A 155 0.63 6.08 -4.87
C ARG A 155 1.12 5.81 -3.44
N SER A 156 2.42 5.65 -3.26
CA SER A 156 3.02 5.45 -1.94
C SER A 156 2.85 6.68 -1.05
N PHE A 157 3.01 7.89 -1.61
CA PHE A 157 2.76 9.15 -0.90
C PHE A 157 1.28 9.33 -0.55
N ALA A 158 0.37 9.10 -1.50
CA ALA A 158 -1.06 9.17 -1.25
C ALA A 158 -1.50 8.20 -0.12
N GLN A 159 -0.92 7.00 -0.11
CA GLN A 159 -1.15 6.02 0.96
C GLN A 159 -0.60 6.48 2.31
N ILE A 160 0.61 7.04 2.36
CA ILE A 160 1.18 7.60 3.60
C ILE A 160 0.24 8.65 4.21
N GLU A 161 -0.30 9.53 3.38
CA GLU A 161 -1.22 10.58 3.82
C GLU A 161 -2.55 10.00 4.31
N ALA A 162 -3.15 9.08 3.54
CA ALA A 162 -4.42 8.45 3.91
C ALA A 162 -4.33 7.61 5.19
N GLU A 163 -3.18 6.98 5.47
CA GLU A 163 -2.93 6.21 6.69
C GLU A 163 -2.52 7.11 7.89
N GLY A 164 -2.48 8.43 7.72
CA GLY A 164 -2.12 9.37 8.79
C GLY A 164 -0.62 9.36 9.15
N ASN A 165 0.22 8.78 8.29
CA ASN A 165 1.66 8.62 8.52
C ASN A 165 2.49 9.82 8.01
N ARG A 166 1.86 10.88 7.50
CA ARG A 166 2.54 12.05 6.93
C ARG A 166 3.60 12.65 7.87
N GLY A 167 3.26 12.87 9.13
CA GLY A 167 4.17 13.52 10.10
C GLY A 167 5.45 12.72 10.38
N ILE A 168 5.33 11.41 10.59
CA ILE A 168 6.49 10.52 10.85
C ILE A 168 7.45 10.45 9.64
N PHE A 169 6.92 10.42 8.42
CA PHE A 169 7.74 10.43 7.20
C PHE A 169 8.33 11.81 6.90
N ALA A 170 7.61 12.90 7.19
CA ALA A 170 8.15 14.25 7.11
C ALA A 170 9.32 14.44 8.08
N ALA A 171 9.20 13.94 9.32
CA ALA A 171 10.26 13.98 10.32
C ALA A 171 11.51 13.20 9.88
N TYR A 172 11.33 11.98 9.35
CA TYR A 172 12.43 11.18 8.85
C TYR A 172 13.09 11.82 7.63
N SER A 173 12.31 12.34 6.69
CA SER A 173 12.82 13.03 5.49
C SER A 173 13.60 14.29 5.87
N GLY A 174 13.07 15.07 6.82
CA GLY A 174 13.77 16.23 7.38
C GLY A 174 15.10 15.85 8.04
N PHE A 175 15.14 14.75 8.81
CA PHE A 175 16.38 14.20 9.34
C PHE A 175 17.36 13.79 8.23
N ALA A 176 16.89 13.06 7.20
CA ALA A 176 17.71 12.60 6.08
C ALA A 176 18.30 13.78 5.27
N MET A 177 17.57 14.89 5.15
CA MET A 177 18.09 16.13 4.58
C MET A 177 19.14 16.76 5.48
N VAL A 178 18.85 16.94 6.78
CA VAL A 178 19.75 17.57 7.76
C VAL A 178 21.10 16.87 7.82
N ILE A 179 21.14 15.53 7.80
CA ILE A 179 22.43 14.82 7.88
C ILE A 179 23.31 15.07 6.66
N ARG A 180 22.76 15.49 5.51
CA ARG A 180 23.55 15.76 4.29
C ARG A 180 24.19 17.14 4.31
N GLU A 181 23.72 18.03 5.19
CA GLU A 181 24.21 19.40 5.27
C GLU A 181 25.63 19.51 5.88
N PRO A 182 26.45 20.49 5.46
CA PRO A 182 27.76 20.74 6.05
C PRO A 182 27.70 21.04 7.55
N ASN A 183 26.65 21.75 8.00
CA ASN A 183 26.40 22.13 9.40
C ASN A 183 25.46 21.16 10.13
N ALA A 184 25.32 19.90 9.66
CA ALA A 184 24.41 18.90 10.24
C ALA A 184 24.50 18.79 11.78
N ARG A 185 25.70 18.92 12.38
CA ARG A 185 25.89 18.84 13.83
C ARG A 185 25.09 19.89 14.61
N ASP A 186 24.90 21.07 14.04
CA ASP A 186 24.15 22.15 14.66
C ASP A 186 22.65 21.98 14.43
N LEU A 187 22.26 21.46 13.26
CA LEU A 187 20.87 21.26 12.87
C LEU A 187 20.22 20.02 13.50
N LEU A 188 21.00 18.98 13.85
CA LEU A 188 20.50 17.72 14.38
C LEU A 188 19.58 17.89 15.61
N GLN A 189 19.82 18.92 16.43
CA GLN A 189 19.03 19.20 17.64
C GLN A 189 17.52 19.43 17.36
N TYR A 190 17.16 19.74 16.12
CA TYR A 190 15.78 20.01 15.73
C TYR A 190 15.03 18.78 15.19
N VAL A 191 15.76 17.74 14.78
CA VAL A 191 15.21 16.57 14.07
C VAL A 191 15.44 15.24 14.80
N VAL A 192 16.28 15.24 15.84
CA VAL A 192 16.52 14.06 16.70
C VAL A 192 16.02 14.28 18.12
N VAL A 193 15.77 13.18 18.82
CA VAL A 193 15.43 13.19 20.25
C VAL A 193 16.61 13.76 21.06
N PRO A 194 16.43 14.79 21.91
CA PRO A 194 17.53 15.47 22.62
C PRO A 194 18.49 14.54 23.37
N GLU A 195 17.95 13.50 24.01
CA GLU A 195 18.68 12.48 24.78
C GLU A 195 19.65 11.67 23.90
N THR A 196 19.37 11.56 22.61
CA THR A 196 20.17 10.82 21.63
C THR A 196 21.11 11.72 20.83
N LEU A 197 20.95 13.05 20.91
CA LEU A 197 21.71 14.04 20.14
C LEU A 197 23.22 13.87 20.26
N ARG A 198 23.73 13.55 21.46
CA ARG A 198 25.16 13.32 21.69
C ARG A 198 25.68 12.16 20.84
N HIS A 199 24.88 11.12 20.60
CA HIS A 199 25.24 10.01 19.73
C HIS A 199 25.36 10.48 18.28
N PHE A 200 24.34 11.15 17.75
CA PHE A 200 24.33 11.65 16.36
C PHE A 200 25.43 12.66 16.06
N ARG A 201 25.88 13.45 17.05
CA ARG A 201 26.98 14.42 16.88
C ARG A 201 28.37 13.77 16.82
N LYS A 202 28.54 12.51 17.23
CA LYS A 202 29.82 11.80 17.12
C LYS A 202 30.20 11.67 15.65
N ARG A 203 31.45 12.01 15.31
CA ARG A 203 31.95 11.95 13.92
C ARG A 203 31.72 10.57 13.29
N SER A 204 32.13 9.51 13.99
CA SER A 204 32.00 8.13 13.51
C SER A 204 30.54 7.71 13.30
N SER A 205 29.64 8.06 14.24
CA SER A 205 28.21 7.80 14.10
C SER A 205 27.61 8.52 12.90
N LEU A 206 27.88 9.83 12.74
CA LEU A 206 27.33 10.61 11.64
C LEU A 206 27.86 10.14 10.28
N GLU A 207 29.15 9.83 10.17
CA GLU A 207 29.75 9.28 8.96
C GLU A 207 29.16 7.91 8.61
N TRP A 208 28.93 7.06 9.62
CA TRP A 208 28.27 5.77 9.43
C TRP A 208 26.83 5.96 8.93
N ILE A 209 26.02 6.78 9.60
CA ILE A 209 24.61 7.03 9.21
C ILE A 209 24.53 7.57 7.77
N ARG A 210 25.37 8.55 7.42
CA ARG A 210 25.43 9.10 6.06
C ARG A 210 25.66 8.02 5.02
N ARG A 211 26.64 7.14 5.26
CA ARG A 211 26.96 6.05 4.34
C ARG A 211 25.84 5.02 4.27
N GLU A 212 25.22 4.68 5.40
CA GLU A 212 24.13 3.72 5.40
C GLU A 212 22.93 4.25 4.64
N LEU A 213 22.52 5.50 4.85
CA LEU A 213 21.29 6.06 4.27
C LEU A 213 21.40 6.41 2.78
N THR A 214 22.59 6.40 2.17
CA THR A 214 22.75 6.62 0.72
C THR A 214 22.29 5.45 -0.16
N ALA A 215 22.14 4.25 0.40
CA ALA A 215 21.84 3.03 -0.35
C ALA A 215 20.65 2.28 0.26
N ARG A 216 19.58 3.02 0.61
CA ARG A 216 18.41 2.48 1.30
C ARG A 216 17.12 2.91 0.62
N GLY A 217 16.21 1.94 0.51
CA GLY A 217 14.80 2.23 0.33
C GLY A 217 14.14 2.62 1.66
N MET A 218 12.85 2.94 1.58
CA MET A 218 12.04 3.28 2.75
C MET A 218 10.67 2.62 2.61
N ALA A 219 10.30 1.77 3.56
CA ALA A 219 8.96 1.19 3.57
C ALA A 219 7.95 2.22 4.10
N THR A 220 6.80 2.31 3.45
CA THR A 220 5.77 3.35 3.67
C THR A 220 4.80 3.06 4.81
N ARG A 221 4.88 1.87 5.42
CA ARG A 221 4.07 1.47 6.58
C ARG A 221 4.95 1.31 7.83
N PRO A 222 4.95 2.27 8.77
CA PRO A 222 5.68 2.15 10.02
C PRO A 222 5.14 0.99 10.87
N ILE A 223 5.99 0.45 11.75
CA ILE A 223 5.57 -0.48 12.80
C ILE A 223 5.41 0.34 14.08
N TYR A 224 4.18 0.49 14.59
CA TYR A 224 3.93 1.18 15.85
C TYR A 224 4.05 0.20 17.02
N ALA A 225 5.05 0.39 17.88
CA ALA A 225 5.15 -0.36 19.14
C ALA A 225 4.34 0.27 20.28
N SER A 226 4.07 1.57 20.17
CA SER A 226 3.14 2.32 21.00
C SER A 226 2.68 3.57 20.22
N PRO A 227 1.70 4.34 20.70
CA PRO A 227 1.31 5.61 20.07
C PRO A 227 2.46 6.61 19.89
N ASP A 228 3.51 6.52 20.72
CA ASP A 228 4.64 7.45 20.72
C ASP A 228 5.94 6.85 20.19
N ILE A 229 5.96 5.56 19.82
CA ILE A 229 7.16 4.86 19.35
C ILE A 229 6.82 4.05 18.10
N ALA A 230 7.52 4.35 17.01
CA ALA A 230 7.36 3.67 15.74
C ALA A 230 8.70 3.37 15.07
N TYR A 231 8.69 2.41 14.16
CA TYR A 231 9.85 2.00 13.39
C TYR A 231 9.57 2.14 11.89
N ILE A 232 10.39 2.94 11.20
CA ILE A 232 10.44 2.95 9.74
C ILE A 232 11.46 1.90 9.30
N LYS A 233 11.04 0.98 8.45
CA LYS A 233 11.93 -0.03 7.86
C LYS A 233 12.71 0.59 6.71
N LEU A 234 14.03 0.44 6.73
CA LEU A 234 14.96 0.96 5.74
C LEU A 234 15.69 -0.23 5.08
N PRO A 235 15.06 -0.91 4.11
CA PRO A 235 15.71 -1.98 3.37
C PRO A 235 16.90 -1.45 2.57
N PRO A 236 17.79 -2.33 2.06
CA PRO A 236 18.68 -1.98 0.94
C PRO A 236 17.89 -1.27 -0.17
N ASP A 237 18.57 -0.46 -0.99
CA ASP A 237 17.92 0.18 -2.13
C ASP A 237 17.36 -0.90 -3.09
N PRO A 238 16.03 -0.95 -3.34
CA PRO A 238 15.44 -1.88 -4.30
C PRO A 238 15.77 -1.53 -5.77
N GLY A 239 16.32 -0.36 -6.06
CA GLY A 239 16.56 0.12 -7.42
C GLY A 239 15.30 0.52 -8.19
N THR A 240 14.12 0.18 -7.68
CA THR A 240 12.80 0.57 -8.20
C THR A 240 11.77 0.67 -7.07
N SER A 241 10.66 1.35 -7.31
CA SER A 241 9.54 1.35 -6.36
C SER A 241 8.89 -0.03 -6.30
N LEU A 242 8.74 -0.57 -5.09
CA LEU A 242 8.13 -1.87 -4.85
C LEU A 242 6.90 -1.75 -3.94
N ARG A 243 5.88 -2.54 -4.24
CA ARG A 243 4.74 -2.82 -3.38
C ARG A 243 4.86 -4.24 -2.86
N ALA A 244 4.78 -4.42 -1.53
CA ALA A 244 4.66 -5.74 -0.93
C ALA A 244 3.21 -6.25 -1.06
N VAL A 245 3.06 -7.50 -1.47
CA VAL A 245 1.78 -8.18 -1.64
C VAL A 245 1.65 -9.21 -0.54
N GLY A 246 1.00 -8.82 0.57
CA GLY A 246 0.86 -9.61 1.78
C GLY A 246 2.11 -9.57 2.70
N ALA A 247 2.25 -10.57 3.57
CA ALA A 247 3.29 -10.65 4.58
C ALA A 247 4.66 -11.09 4.02
N VAL A 248 5.45 -10.16 3.49
CA VAL A 248 6.81 -10.44 3.00
C VAL A 248 7.84 -10.32 4.11
N ALA A 249 8.80 -11.24 4.15
CA ALA A 249 9.96 -11.12 5.04
C ALA A 249 10.77 -9.86 4.69
N LEU A 250 11.32 -9.19 5.70
CA LEU A 250 12.17 -8.03 5.44
C LEU A 250 13.45 -8.47 4.71
N PRO A 251 13.88 -7.73 3.67
CA PRO A 251 15.13 -8.01 2.98
C PRO A 251 16.32 -8.11 3.94
N THR A 252 17.27 -8.99 3.61
CA THR A 252 18.48 -9.12 4.42
C THR A 252 19.24 -7.79 4.45
N GLY A 253 19.65 -7.36 5.64
CA GLY A 253 20.34 -6.09 5.84
C GLY A 253 19.41 -4.89 6.01
N THR A 254 18.09 -5.07 6.09
CA THR A 254 17.16 -4.00 6.52
C THR A 254 17.58 -3.47 7.90
N ILE A 255 17.69 -2.14 7.99
CA ILE A 255 17.86 -1.42 9.25
C ILE A 255 16.57 -0.63 9.57
N PHE A 256 16.54 0.04 10.70
CA PHE A 256 15.37 0.79 11.17
C PHE A 256 15.74 2.22 11.51
N ALA A 257 14.84 3.15 11.19
CA ALA A 257 14.75 4.40 11.93
C ALA A 257 13.76 4.21 13.07
N THR A 258 14.27 4.24 14.30
CA THR A 258 13.44 4.31 15.50
C THR A 258 12.98 5.75 15.65
N MET A 259 11.67 5.95 15.65
CA MET A 259 11.00 7.23 15.75
C MET A 259 10.34 7.35 17.13
N GLN A 260 10.45 8.53 17.73
CA GLN A 260 9.77 8.84 18.98
C GLN A 260 8.99 10.15 18.83
N ARG A 261 7.74 10.15 19.28
CA ARG A 261 6.93 11.34 19.37
C ARG A 261 7.31 12.15 20.60
N CYS A 262 7.59 13.44 20.40
CA CYS A 262 8.10 14.37 21.42
C CYS A 262 7.13 15.56 21.57
N PRO A 263 5.94 15.38 22.16
CA PRO A 263 4.89 16.43 22.24
C PRO A 263 5.32 17.67 23.05
N ASP A 264 6.38 17.55 23.84
CA ASP A 264 6.97 18.67 24.56
C ASP A 264 7.91 19.54 23.70
N LEU A 265 8.29 19.08 22.51
CA LEU A 265 9.11 19.83 21.56
C LEU A 265 8.23 20.40 20.43
N PRO A 266 8.32 21.71 20.14
CA PRO A 266 7.66 22.27 18.98
C PRO A 266 8.33 21.77 17.70
N ASP A 267 7.53 21.67 16.63
CA ASP A 267 8.05 21.50 15.28
C ASP A 267 8.77 22.76 14.79
N LEU A 268 9.68 22.55 13.84
CA LEU A 268 10.35 23.67 13.18
C LEU A 268 9.32 24.50 12.41
N PRO A 269 9.50 25.84 12.30
CA PRO A 269 8.63 26.66 11.47
C PRO A 269 8.54 26.12 10.03
N GLY A 270 7.32 25.84 9.57
CA GLY A 270 7.06 25.28 8.24
C GLY A 270 7.24 23.76 8.12
N ALA A 271 7.67 23.07 9.20
CA ALA A 271 7.68 21.63 9.27
C ALA A 271 6.37 21.12 9.90
N ASP A 272 5.87 20.00 9.37
CA ASP A 272 4.72 19.27 9.87
C ASP A 272 5.17 17.86 10.24
N PHE A 273 5.93 17.76 11.35
CA PHE A 273 6.50 16.49 11.80
C PHE A 273 5.56 15.74 12.73
N ASP A 274 4.42 16.33 13.11
CA ASP A 274 3.51 15.81 14.15
C ASP A 274 4.28 15.40 15.42
N HIS A 275 5.26 16.23 15.80
CA HIS A 275 6.16 16.01 16.94
C HIS A 275 7.07 14.77 16.84
N TRP A 276 7.11 14.05 15.71
CA TRP A 276 8.02 12.93 15.53
C TRP A 276 9.47 13.40 15.40
N ARG A 277 10.39 12.66 16.03
CA ARG A 277 11.83 12.87 15.93
C ARG A 277 12.54 11.52 15.80
N VAL A 278 13.69 11.52 15.15
CA VAL A 278 14.53 10.31 15.06
C VAL A 278 15.19 10.06 16.41
N PHE A 279 14.93 8.88 16.99
CA PHE A 279 15.60 8.40 18.20
C PHE A 279 16.89 7.64 17.86
N GLY A 280 16.88 6.83 16.80
CA GLY A 280 18.03 5.99 16.44
C GLY A 280 17.96 5.47 15.02
N ILE A 281 19.13 5.19 14.44
CA ILE A 281 19.28 4.54 13.12
C ILE A 281 20.10 3.26 13.31
N GLY A 282 19.64 2.14 12.78
CA GLY A 282 20.35 0.86 12.82
C GLY A 282 19.47 -0.29 13.27
N GLY A 283 19.91 -1.03 14.29
CA GLY A 283 19.13 -2.11 14.89
C GLY A 283 17.86 -1.60 15.58
N LEU A 284 16.88 -2.50 15.76
CA LEU A 284 15.65 -2.20 16.47
C LEU A 284 15.94 -1.87 17.94
N VAL A 285 15.39 -0.76 18.43
CA VAL A 285 15.46 -0.37 19.84
C VAL A 285 14.16 -0.76 20.52
N GLU A 286 14.25 -1.62 21.53
CA GLU A 286 13.11 -2.04 22.35
C GLU A 286 12.42 -0.81 22.99
N PRO A 287 11.08 -0.70 22.91
CA PRO A 287 10.33 0.45 23.45
C PRO A 287 10.61 0.70 24.93
N GLU A 288 10.83 -0.34 25.72
CA GLU A 288 11.09 -0.29 27.16
C GLU A 288 12.40 0.44 27.50
N ARG A 289 13.30 0.55 26.53
CA ARG A 289 14.57 1.26 26.65
C ARG A 289 14.45 2.74 26.27
N ILE A 290 13.30 3.16 25.76
CA ILE A 290 13.01 4.53 25.33
C ILE A 290 12.18 5.19 26.44
N ARG A 291 12.70 6.27 27.02
CA ARG A 291 11.99 7.00 28.08
C ARG A 291 10.78 7.73 27.48
N PRO A 292 9.58 7.60 28.07
CA PRO A 292 8.41 8.37 27.65
C PRO A 292 8.67 9.88 27.73
N ARG A 293 8.08 10.63 26.78
CA ARG A 293 8.13 12.09 26.77
C ARG A 293 6.92 12.67 27.50
N PRO A 294 7.07 13.77 28.24
CA PRO A 294 5.93 14.40 28.90
C PRO A 294 4.97 14.99 27.86
N THR A 295 3.67 14.76 28.01
CA THR A 295 2.66 15.47 27.25
C THR A 295 2.57 16.92 27.76
N ARG A 296 2.57 17.91 26.86
CA ARG A 296 2.20 19.29 27.25
C ARG A 296 0.72 19.28 27.64
N THR A 297 0.43 19.18 28.95
CA THR A 297 -0.85 19.65 29.47
C THR A 297 -0.95 21.13 29.15
N LYS A 298 -1.94 21.53 28.32
CA LYS A 298 -2.34 22.93 28.23
C LYS A 298 -2.55 23.44 29.66
N PRO A 299 -1.97 24.59 30.07
CA PRO A 299 -2.42 25.20 31.31
C PRO A 299 -3.91 25.49 31.15
N GLU A 300 -4.71 25.03 32.11
CA GLU A 300 -6.10 25.46 32.25
C GLU A 300 -6.09 26.99 32.26
N ALA A 301 -6.82 27.59 31.33
CA ALA A 301 -7.00 29.03 31.30
C ALA A 301 -7.84 29.41 32.53
N THR A 302 -7.18 29.87 33.59
CA THR A 302 -7.79 30.69 34.65
C THR A 302 -8.19 32.05 34.12
#